data_AF-A0A077MA47-F1
#
_entry.id   AF-A0A077MA47-F1
#
_cell.length_a   1.000
_cell.length_b   1.000
_cell.length_c   1.000
_cell.angle_alpha   90.00
_cell.angle_beta   90.00
_cell.angle_gamma   90.00
#
_symmetry.space_group_name_H-M   'P 1'
#
loop_
_entity.id
_entity.type
_entity.pdbx_description
1 polymer ?
#
loop_
_entity_poly.entity_id
_entity_poly.type
_entity_poly.pdbx_seq_one_letter_code
_entity_poly.pdbx_strand_id
1 'polypeptide(L)'
;MGTGTETVTFATCGHTDRVQITWTGGREQRERKAAWVAANLTCPSCREIATAARGIAAIESGLVGSSKQCAWAEDIRTAYLARWDETRARLEAAADTDERAAVMLARGVEIAATTDAKWWIDNARCSSIEATLLREFPAPVASSAPEVPHSMRASAWPAGTRGLRVGR
;
A
#
# COMPACT_ATOMS: atom_id res chain seq x y z
N MET A 1 -20.73 19.36 18.54
CA MET A 1 -20.94 18.38 17.46
C MET A 1 -21.94 17.36 17.98
N GLY A 2 -23.07 17.18 17.30
CA GLY A 2 -24.11 16.23 17.70
C GLY A 2 -24.03 14.98 16.82
N THR A 3 -24.26 13.82 17.42
CA THR A 3 -24.37 12.55 16.71
C THR A 3 -25.65 11.86 17.18
N GLY A 4 -26.44 11.34 16.25
CA GLY A 4 -27.71 10.70 16.55
C GLY A 4 -28.15 9.76 15.44
N THR A 5 -29.04 8.84 15.79
CA THR A 5 -29.60 7.87 14.85
C THR A 5 -30.90 8.41 14.28
N GLU A 6 -30.95 8.60 12.96
CA GLU A 6 -32.15 9.02 12.22
C GLU A 6 -32.70 7.87 11.41
N THR A 7 -34.03 7.75 11.36
CA THR A 7 -34.69 6.91 10.36
C THR A 7 -34.75 7.69 9.06
N VAL A 8 -34.15 7.17 7.99
CA VAL A 8 -34.07 7.82 6.68
C VAL A 8 -34.58 6.87 5.60
N THR A 9 -35.43 7.37 4.72
CA THR A 9 -35.85 6.69 3.49
C THR A 9 -34.99 7.18 2.34
N PHE A 10 -34.26 6.28 1.69
CA PHE A 10 -33.32 6.64 0.64
C PHE A 10 -34.02 6.81 -0.71
N ALA A 11 -33.81 7.94 -1.36
CA ALA A 11 -34.50 8.32 -2.60
C ALA A 11 -34.20 7.37 -3.77
N THR A 12 -32.99 6.81 -3.83
CA THR A 12 -32.55 5.96 -4.94
C THR A 12 -33.14 4.55 -4.90
N CYS A 13 -33.30 3.97 -3.71
CA CYS A 13 -33.71 2.56 -3.52
C CYS A 13 -35.06 2.39 -2.83
N GLY A 14 -35.62 3.44 -2.22
CA GLY A 14 -36.87 3.40 -1.45
C GLY A 14 -36.77 2.72 -0.08
N HIS A 15 -35.64 2.08 0.25
CA HIS A 15 -35.44 1.44 1.55
C HIS A 15 -35.41 2.47 2.67
N THR A 16 -35.95 2.08 3.83
CA THR A 16 -35.92 2.88 5.06
C THR A 16 -35.00 2.20 6.07
N ASP A 17 -34.03 2.94 6.60
CA ASP A 17 -33.05 2.41 7.55
C ASP A 17 -32.70 3.44 8.63
N ARG A 18 -32.14 2.95 9.74
CA ARG A 18 -31.63 3.77 10.83
C ARG A 18 -30.16 4.06 10.58
N VAL A 19 -29.85 5.32 10.25
CA VAL A 19 -28.49 5.78 9.99
C VAL A 19 -27.98 6.67 11.10
N GLN A 20 -26.73 6.45 11.49
CA GLN A 20 -26.05 7.36 12.39
C GLN A 20 -25.58 8.58 11.60
N ILE A 21 -26.06 9.75 12.00
CA ILE A 21 -25.74 11.03 11.36
C ILE A 21 -25.01 11.90 12.37
N THR A 22 -23.92 12.52 11.91
CA THR A 22 -23.18 13.54 12.66
C THR A 22 -23.46 14.91 12.04
N TRP A 23 -23.73 15.91 12.87
CA TRP A 23 -23.99 17.28 12.46
C TRP A 23 -23.37 18.31 13.41
N THR A 24 -23.19 19.53 12.92
CA THR A 24 -22.50 20.63 13.61
C THR A 24 -23.46 21.80 13.85
N GLY A 25 -24.50 21.58 14.64
CA GLY A 25 -25.47 22.63 14.97
C GLY A 25 -26.75 22.11 15.62
N GLY A 26 -27.81 22.91 15.52
CA GLY A 26 -29.14 22.58 16.03
C GLY A 26 -29.96 21.66 15.12
N ARG A 27 -31.25 21.55 15.43
CA ARG A 27 -32.20 20.64 14.77
C ARG A 27 -32.29 20.82 13.25
N GLU A 28 -32.29 22.05 12.75
CA GLU A 28 -32.39 22.33 11.32
C GLU A 28 -31.22 21.71 10.52
N GLN A 29 -30.01 21.74 11.06
CA GLN A 29 -28.87 21.08 10.42
C GLN A 29 -28.98 19.56 10.44
N ARG A 30 -29.51 18.98 11.52
CA ARG A 30 -29.78 17.54 11.62
C ARG A 30 -30.76 17.10 10.53
N GLU A 31 -31.88 17.81 10.37
CA GLU A 31 -32.89 17.53 9.34
C GLU A 31 -32.32 17.70 7.93
N ARG A 32 -31.59 18.79 7.67
CA ARG A 32 -30.88 19.00 6.39
C ARG A 32 -29.91 17.86 6.08
N LYS A 33 -29.17 17.36 7.09
CA LYS A 33 -28.23 16.26 6.90
C LYS A 33 -28.94 14.94 6.65
N ALA A 34 -30.06 14.67 7.33
CA ALA A 34 -30.91 13.51 7.05
C ALA A 34 -31.46 13.53 5.62
N ALA A 35 -31.94 14.68 5.15
CA ALA A 35 -32.39 14.85 3.76
C ALA A 35 -31.24 14.66 2.75
N TRP A 36 -30.04 15.17 3.06
CA TRP A 36 -28.87 14.95 2.22
C TRP A 36 -28.49 13.46 2.15
N VAL A 37 -28.50 12.75 3.29
CA VAL A 37 -28.25 11.29 3.34
C VAL A 37 -29.29 10.54 2.51
N ALA A 38 -30.58 10.89 2.66
CA ALA A 38 -31.68 10.31 1.89
C ALA A 38 -31.45 10.44 0.37
N ALA A 39 -31.02 11.61 -0.08
CA ALA A 39 -30.90 11.94 -1.49
C ALA A 39 -29.58 11.48 -2.14
N ASN A 40 -28.48 11.37 -1.37
CA ASN A 40 -27.14 11.23 -1.96
C ASN A 40 -26.42 9.92 -1.61
N LEU A 41 -26.76 9.26 -0.51
CA LEU A 41 -26.05 8.05 -0.10
C LEU A 41 -26.75 6.78 -0.59
N THR A 42 -25.97 5.76 -0.95
CA THR A 42 -26.50 4.42 -1.17
C THR A 42 -26.92 3.80 0.16
N CYS A 43 -28.14 3.28 0.22
CA CYS A 43 -28.68 2.62 1.39
C CYS A 43 -27.83 1.39 1.81
N PRO A 44 -27.74 1.08 3.12
CA PRO A 44 -26.89 -0.02 3.62
C PRO A 44 -27.18 -1.36 2.96
N SER A 45 -28.46 -1.73 2.82
CA SER A 45 -28.88 -2.98 2.15
C SER A 45 -28.38 -3.05 0.70
N CYS A 46 -28.56 -2.00 -0.10
CA CYS A 46 -28.05 -2.00 -1.48
C CYS A 46 -26.51 -2.06 -1.53
N ARG A 47 -25.82 -1.46 -0.57
CA ARG A 47 -24.35 -1.55 -0.47
C ARG A 47 -23.89 -2.97 -0.17
N GLU A 48 -24.60 -3.69 0.70
CA GLU A 48 -24.31 -5.08 1.04
C GLU A 48 -24.52 -6.00 -0.16
N ILE A 49 -25.63 -5.83 -0.88
CA ILE A 49 -25.91 -6.59 -2.12
C ILE A 49 -24.82 -6.33 -3.16
N ALA A 50 -24.46 -5.06 -3.40
CA ALA A 50 -23.40 -4.71 -4.34
C ALA A 50 -22.03 -5.29 -3.92
N THR A 51 -21.74 -5.30 -2.62
CA THR A 51 -20.50 -5.89 -2.09
C THR A 51 -20.50 -7.41 -2.28
N ALA A 52 -21.61 -8.09 -2.02
CA ALA A 52 -21.74 -9.52 -2.23
C ALA A 52 -21.56 -9.89 -3.71
N ALA A 53 -22.19 -9.13 -4.62
CA ALA A 53 -22.06 -9.31 -6.06
C ALA A 53 -20.61 -9.15 -6.54
N ARG A 54 -19.91 -8.08 -6.09
CA ARG A 54 -18.47 -7.91 -6.36
C ARG A 54 -17.64 -9.07 -5.82
N GLY A 55 -17.96 -9.54 -4.62
CA GLY A 55 -17.29 -10.67 -4.01
C GLY A 55 -17.46 -11.99 -4.77
N ILE A 56 -18.66 -12.25 -5.30
CA ILE A 56 -18.93 -13.41 -6.14
C ILE A 56 -18.13 -13.31 -7.45
N ALA A 57 -18.17 -12.17 -8.13
CA ALA A 57 -17.40 -11.95 -9.34
C ALA A 57 -15.88 -12.12 -9.12
N ALA A 58 -15.38 -11.64 -7.97
CA ALA A 58 -13.98 -11.83 -7.59
C ALA A 58 -13.63 -13.31 -7.35
N ILE A 59 -14.54 -14.09 -6.76
CA ILE A 59 -14.37 -15.54 -6.61
C ILE A 59 -14.36 -16.23 -7.98
N GLU A 60 -15.25 -15.85 -8.88
CA GLU A 60 -15.29 -16.37 -10.25
C GLU A 60 -14.03 -16.03 -11.06
N SER A 61 -13.39 -14.87 -10.78
CA SER A 61 -12.08 -14.51 -11.34
C SER A 61 -10.89 -15.24 -10.72
N GLY A 62 -11.14 -16.11 -9.73
CA GLY A 62 -10.15 -17.01 -9.14
C GLY A 62 -9.66 -16.64 -7.74
N LEU A 63 -10.20 -15.62 -7.08
CA LEU A 63 -9.88 -15.38 -5.67
C LEU A 63 -10.56 -16.40 -4.75
N VAL A 64 -9.84 -16.83 -3.72
CA VAL A 64 -10.32 -17.81 -2.73
C VAL A 64 -10.50 -17.10 -1.39
N GLY A 65 -11.72 -17.18 -0.82
CA GLY A 65 -12.08 -16.56 0.45
C GLY A 65 -13.58 -16.33 0.59
N SER A 66 -13.99 -15.62 1.65
CA SER A 66 -15.39 -15.18 1.77
C SER A 66 -15.70 -14.08 0.76
N SER A 67 -16.96 -13.98 0.29
CA SER A 67 -17.40 -12.95 -0.66
C SER A 67 -16.98 -11.53 -0.23
N LYS A 68 -17.13 -11.18 1.05
CA LYS A 68 -16.70 -9.88 1.59
C LYS A 68 -15.18 -9.68 1.52
N GLN A 69 -14.40 -10.72 1.82
CA GLN A 69 -12.95 -10.67 1.68
C GLN A 69 -12.52 -10.55 0.22
N CYS A 70 -13.10 -11.36 -0.68
CA CYS A 70 -12.78 -11.32 -2.10
C CYS A 70 -13.12 -9.96 -2.73
N ALA A 71 -14.24 -9.34 -2.36
CA ALA A 71 -14.59 -8.00 -2.82
C ALA A 71 -13.53 -6.95 -2.44
N TRP A 72 -12.99 -7.00 -1.21
CA TRP A 72 -11.95 -6.07 -0.77
C TRP A 72 -10.58 -6.43 -1.35
N ALA A 73 -10.25 -7.73 -1.39
CA ALA A 73 -9.01 -8.23 -1.96
C ALA A 73 -8.88 -7.88 -3.45
N GLU A 74 -9.97 -7.89 -4.21
CA GLU A 74 -9.96 -7.50 -5.62
C GLU A 74 -9.64 -6.01 -5.82
N ASP A 75 -10.17 -5.13 -4.97
CA ASP A 75 -9.84 -3.70 -4.98
C ASP A 75 -8.32 -3.50 -4.71
N ILE A 76 -7.74 -4.26 -3.77
CA ILE A 76 -6.30 -4.22 -3.45
C ILE A 76 -5.47 -4.79 -4.61
N ARG A 77 -5.83 -5.98 -5.12
CA ARG A 77 -5.15 -6.67 -6.20
C ARG A 77 -5.09 -5.81 -7.46
N THR A 78 -6.21 -5.19 -7.83
CA THR A 78 -6.28 -4.25 -8.96
C THR A 78 -5.28 -3.10 -8.80
N ALA A 79 -5.22 -2.48 -7.61
CA ALA A 79 -4.28 -1.40 -7.33
C ALA A 79 -2.81 -1.85 -7.40
N TYR A 80 -2.51 -3.07 -6.94
CA TYR A 80 -1.17 -3.65 -7.01
C TYR A 80 -0.74 -3.92 -8.45
N LEU A 81 -1.60 -4.57 -9.24
CA LEU A 81 -1.31 -4.96 -10.61
C LEU A 81 -1.20 -3.75 -11.54
N ALA A 82 -1.94 -2.67 -11.29
CA ALA A 82 -1.84 -1.43 -12.08
C ALA A 82 -0.43 -0.82 -12.11
N ARG A 83 0.41 -1.13 -11.12
CA ARG A 83 1.81 -0.66 -11.03
C ARG A 83 2.82 -1.76 -11.35
N TRP A 84 2.37 -3.00 -11.47
CA TRP A 84 3.25 -4.16 -11.59
C TRP A 84 3.98 -4.18 -12.93
N ASP A 85 3.31 -3.84 -14.04
CA ASP A 85 3.91 -3.94 -15.37
C ASP A 85 5.20 -3.10 -15.51
N GLU A 86 5.21 -1.88 -14.96
CA GLU A 86 6.40 -1.02 -14.97
C GLU A 86 7.53 -1.59 -14.10
N THR A 87 7.21 -2.01 -12.86
CA THR A 87 8.19 -2.63 -11.96
C THR A 87 8.76 -3.91 -12.57
N ARG A 88 7.91 -4.74 -13.18
CA ARG A 88 8.27 -5.99 -13.84
C ARG A 88 9.26 -5.74 -14.97
N ALA A 89 8.97 -4.81 -15.88
CA ALA A 89 9.87 -4.49 -17.00
C ALA A 89 11.25 -4.01 -16.51
N ARG A 90 11.28 -3.22 -15.43
CA ARG A 90 12.53 -2.77 -14.81
C ARG A 90 13.35 -3.92 -14.23
N LEU A 91 12.69 -4.87 -13.57
CA LEU A 91 13.33 -6.05 -13.00
C LEU A 91 13.81 -7.02 -14.09
N GLU A 92 13.01 -7.23 -15.15
CA GLU A 92 13.39 -8.03 -16.32
C GLU A 92 14.67 -7.47 -16.99
N ALA A 93 14.76 -6.15 -17.17
CA ALA A 93 15.95 -5.52 -17.75
C ALA A 93 17.22 -5.65 -16.87
N ALA A 94 17.06 -5.83 -15.56
CA ALA A 94 18.18 -5.95 -14.62
C ALA A 94 18.55 -7.41 -14.31
N ALA A 95 17.64 -8.37 -14.52
CA ALA A 95 17.75 -9.75 -14.06
C ALA A 95 18.99 -10.50 -14.59
N ASP A 96 19.50 -10.15 -15.78
CA ASP A 96 20.70 -10.77 -16.36
C ASP A 96 22.00 -10.37 -15.64
N THR A 97 21.99 -9.25 -14.92
CA THR A 97 23.20 -8.67 -14.28
C THR A 97 23.09 -8.51 -12.77
N ASP A 98 21.86 -8.54 -12.23
CA ASP A 98 21.57 -8.42 -10.81
C ASP A 98 20.74 -9.62 -10.34
N GLU A 99 21.38 -10.54 -9.62
CA GLU A 99 20.73 -11.72 -9.05
C GLU A 99 19.57 -11.33 -8.11
N ARG A 100 19.69 -10.22 -7.37
CA ARG A 100 18.60 -9.73 -6.51
C ARG A 100 17.41 -9.30 -7.37
N ALA A 101 17.65 -8.66 -8.52
CA ALA A 101 16.57 -8.31 -9.44
C ALA A 101 15.89 -9.57 -10.01
N ALA A 102 16.64 -10.61 -10.35
CA ALA A 102 16.10 -11.89 -10.81
C ALA A 102 15.21 -12.57 -9.74
N VAL A 103 15.66 -12.59 -8.48
CA VAL A 103 14.87 -13.13 -7.36
C VAL A 103 13.61 -12.29 -7.11
N MET A 104 13.73 -10.96 -7.12
CA MET A 104 12.59 -10.05 -6.95
C MET A 104 11.57 -10.21 -8.09
N LEU A 105 12.02 -10.42 -9.32
CA LEU A 105 11.15 -10.67 -10.47
C LEU A 105 10.34 -11.95 -10.28
N ALA A 106 11.00 -13.07 -9.97
CA ALA A 106 10.34 -14.35 -9.73
C ALA A 106 9.30 -14.23 -8.61
N ARG A 107 9.68 -13.62 -7.49
CA ARG A 107 8.77 -13.40 -6.36
C ARG A 107 7.60 -12.48 -6.70
N GLY A 108 7.83 -11.43 -7.49
CA GLY A 108 6.78 -10.52 -7.93
C GLY A 108 5.75 -11.21 -8.84
N VAL A 109 6.19 -12.14 -9.69
CA VAL A 109 5.29 -12.98 -10.51
C VAL A 109 4.44 -13.91 -9.63
N GLU A 110 5.03 -14.53 -8.60
CA GLU A 110 4.26 -15.34 -7.63
C GLU A 110 3.20 -14.52 -6.89
N ILE A 111 3.57 -13.32 -6.44
CA ILE A 111 2.66 -12.39 -5.79
C ILE A 111 1.50 -12.03 -6.73
N ALA A 112 1.81 -11.66 -7.99
CA ALA A 112 0.80 -11.30 -8.98
C ALA A 112 -0.18 -12.47 -9.28
N ALA A 113 0.29 -13.71 -9.16
CA ALA A 113 -0.50 -14.92 -9.34
C ALA A 113 -1.26 -15.38 -8.08
N THR A 114 -1.12 -14.69 -6.94
CA THR A 114 -1.72 -15.10 -5.67
C THR A 114 -3.25 -15.02 -5.70
N THR A 115 -3.90 -16.14 -5.40
CA THR A 115 -5.36 -16.27 -5.39
C THR A 115 -5.98 -16.14 -3.99
N ASP A 116 -5.20 -16.21 -2.92
CA ASP A 116 -5.73 -16.12 -1.56
C ASP A 116 -6.13 -14.67 -1.22
N ALA A 117 -7.44 -14.43 -1.01
CA ALA A 117 -7.95 -13.13 -0.63
C ALA A 117 -7.37 -12.63 0.71
N LYS A 118 -7.08 -13.54 1.65
CA LYS A 118 -6.46 -13.18 2.93
C LYS A 118 -5.07 -12.61 2.73
N TRP A 119 -4.28 -13.16 1.80
CA TRP A 119 -2.94 -12.66 1.52
C TRP A 119 -2.96 -11.19 1.07
N TRP A 120 -3.85 -10.83 0.15
CA TRP A 120 -4.01 -9.46 -0.33
C TRP A 120 -4.39 -8.51 0.81
N ILE A 121 -5.34 -8.92 1.66
CA ILE A 121 -5.79 -8.14 2.81
C ILE A 121 -4.66 -7.95 3.83
N ASP A 122 -3.95 -9.01 4.19
CA ASP A 122 -2.86 -8.95 5.17
C ASP A 122 -1.70 -8.09 4.67
N ASN A 123 -1.55 -7.92 3.35
CA ASN A 123 -0.51 -7.10 2.74
C ASN A 123 -0.98 -5.70 2.34
N ALA A 124 -2.26 -5.35 2.45
CA ALA A 124 -2.87 -4.11 1.95
C ALA A 124 -2.20 -2.79 2.39
N ARG A 125 -1.37 -2.82 3.44
CA ARG A 125 -0.54 -1.69 3.87
C ARG A 125 0.61 -1.38 2.91
N CYS A 126 1.04 -2.34 2.10
CA CYS A 126 1.97 -2.10 1.01
C CYS A 126 1.16 -1.53 -0.15
N SER A 127 1.59 -0.44 -0.76
CA SER A 127 0.82 0.20 -1.84
C SER A 127 1.05 -0.43 -3.21
N SER A 128 1.92 -1.46 -3.31
CA SER A 128 2.30 -2.13 -4.56
C SER A 128 3.05 -3.45 -4.31
N ILE A 129 3.22 -4.25 -5.38
CA ILE A 129 4.12 -5.41 -5.39
C ILE A 129 5.56 -4.96 -5.10
N GLU A 130 6.01 -3.85 -5.71
CA GLU A 130 7.36 -3.31 -5.46
C GLU A 130 7.62 -3.01 -3.97
N ALA A 131 6.67 -2.36 -3.30
CA ALA A 131 6.77 -2.10 -1.87
C ALA A 131 6.83 -3.39 -1.03
N THR A 132 6.14 -4.44 -1.47
CA THR A 132 6.18 -5.76 -0.85
C THR A 132 7.55 -6.41 -1.04
N LEU A 133 8.09 -6.38 -2.26
CA LEU A 133 9.40 -6.91 -2.61
C LEU A 133 10.53 -6.17 -1.87
N LEU A 134 10.49 -4.83 -1.78
CA LEU A 134 11.51 -4.06 -1.07
C LEU A 134 11.53 -4.35 0.43
N ARG A 135 10.39 -4.74 1.01
CA ARG A 135 10.28 -5.19 2.40
C ARG A 135 10.84 -6.60 2.59
N GLU A 136 10.60 -7.51 1.64
CA GLU A 136 11.09 -8.90 1.68
C GLU A 136 12.59 -8.99 1.35
N PHE A 137 13.06 -8.17 0.41
CA PHE A 137 14.44 -8.11 -0.08
C PHE A 137 15.00 -6.69 0.14
N PRO A 138 15.31 -6.29 1.37
CA PRO A 138 15.92 -4.99 1.62
C PRO A 138 17.27 -4.89 0.87
N ALA A 139 17.64 -3.69 0.46
CA ALA A 139 18.98 -3.47 -0.08
C ALA A 139 20.02 -3.93 0.94
N PRO A 140 21.15 -4.52 0.51
CA PRO A 140 22.22 -4.84 1.44
C PRO A 140 22.59 -3.55 2.17
N VAL A 141 22.42 -3.55 3.49
CA VAL A 141 23.01 -2.50 4.32
C VAL A 141 24.48 -2.51 3.99
N ALA A 142 25.03 -1.36 3.59
CA ALA A 142 26.46 -1.23 3.35
C ALA A 142 27.15 -1.69 4.63
N SER A 143 27.67 -2.93 4.60
CA SER A 143 28.37 -3.51 5.72
C SER A 143 29.51 -2.54 6.02
N SER A 144 29.55 -2.06 7.26
CA SER A 144 30.61 -1.22 7.79
C SER A 144 31.94 -1.68 7.21
N ALA A 145 32.67 -0.75 6.59
CA ALA A 145 33.98 -1.00 6.01
C ALA A 145 34.80 -1.93 6.94
N PRO A 146 35.55 -2.90 6.40
CA PRO A 146 36.35 -3.77 7.25
C PRO A 146 37.20 -2.90 8.16
N GLU A 147 37.09 -3.08 9.48
CA GLU A 147 38.00 -2.44 10.44
C GLU A 147 39.40 -2.76 9.98
N VAL A 148 40.09 -1.76 9.45
CA VAL A 148 41.51 -1.87 9.12
C VAL A 148 42.18 -2.18 10.46
N PRO A 149 42.80 -3.37 10.62
CA PRO A 149 43.42 -3.72 11.88
C PRO A 149 44.43 -2.63 12.25
N HIS A 150 44.43 -2.24 13.53
CA HIS A 150 45.31 -1.18 14.07
C HIS A 150 46.82 -1.44 13.83
N SER A 151 47.20 -2.61 13.30
CA SER A 151 48.56 -2.94 12.88
C SER A 151 49.03 -2.28 11.57
N MET A 152 48.17 -1.59 10.82
CA MET A 152 48.55 -0.87 9.58
C MET A 152 48.41 0.66 9.65
N ARG A 153 48.47 1.26 10.83
CA ARG A 153 48.81 2.70 10.92
C ARG A 153 50.32 2.85 10.71
N ALA A 154 50.74 2.95 9.46
CA ALA A 154 52.06 3.45 9.13
C ALA A 154 52.23 4.81 9.81
N SER A 155 53.23 4.89 10.70
CA SER A 155 53.65 6.11 11.38
C SER A 155 54.18 7.12 10.35
N ALA A 156 53.29 7.88 9.72
CA ALA A 156 53.65 9.10 9.02
C ALA A 156 53.86 10.21 10.06
N TRP A 157 55.10 10.37 10.51
CA TRP A 157 55.54 11.57 11.22
C TRP A 157 56.01 12.64 10.22
N PRO A 158 55.91 13.93 10.59
CA PRO A 158 55.59 14.99 9.67
C PRO A 158 56.81 15.72 9.08
N ALA A 159 56.52 16.40 7.98
CA ALA A 159 57.37 17.34 7.25
C ALA A 159 58.17 18.28 8.17
N GLY A 160 59.49 18.28 8.00
CA GLY A 160 60.39 19.33 8.48
C GLY A 160 60.74 20.28 7.34
N THR A 161 59.96 21.34 7.17
CA THR A 161 60.31 22.49 6.32
C THR A 161 61.45 23.28 6.96
N ARG A 162 62.67 23.20 6.40
CA ARG A 162 63.72 24.20 6.66
C ARG A 162 63.72 25.21 5.53
N GLY A 163 63.28 26.43 5.87
CA GLY A 163 63.21 27.57 4.97
C GLY A 163 64.57 28.06 4.49
N LEU A 164 64.63 28.45 3.23
CA LEU A 164 65.68 29.31 2.70
C LEU A 164 65.38 30.77 3.07
N ARG A 165 66.33 31.40 3.78
CA ARG A 165 66.43 32.86 3.95
C ARG A 165 67.55 33.39 3.03
N VAL A 166 67.15 34.33 2.18
CA VAL A 166 67.79 35.59 1.71
C VAL A 166 69.32 35.78 1.78
N GLY A 167 69.87 36.27 0.67
CA GLY A 167 71.09 37.09 0.56
C GLY A 167 71.35 37.40 -0.93
N ARG A 168 70.87 38.54 -1.44
CA ARG A 168 71.51 39.87 -1.61
C ARG A 168 72.22 40.00 -2.96
#